data_AF-A0A9Q0RN59-F1
#
_entry.id   AF-A0A9Q0RN59-F1
#
_cell.length_a   1.000
_cell.length_b   1.000
_cell.length_c   1.000
_cell.angle_alpha   90.00
_cell.angle_beta   90.00
_cell.angle_gamma   90.00
#
_symmetry.space_group_name_H-M   'P 1'
#
loop_
_entity.id
_entity.type
_entity.pdbx_description
1 polymer ?
#
loop_
_entity_poly.entity_id
_entity_poly.type
_entity_poly.pdbx_seq_one_letter_code
_entity_poly.pdbx_strand_id
1 'polypeptide(L)'
;MVDLKNFFDKSNELFHLSSSIPKISLEEDCILGIDEAGRGPVLGPMVYGLAYYPKRLQKDLNGDKFQDSKTLTEHERSSMFEKINSDEYQIGWFATVLSPIVISNAMLKRSKYNLNALSHDTAISLIHKAIDSGIQVKEVFLDTVGPADKYQSKLEAIFPNIKIKVSNKADSLYKIVSVASICAKVIRDHSIKNWKFIENITYDKESYGSGYPSDPKTKEFLKQAFDPIFGFPTFARFSWSTITKIMDENGVPCEWEDEQDEEEQENIKTFLKPKNSKKDCLKGKSSSFFKERNIEQVNSLSDIFK
;
A
#
# COMPACT_ATOMS: atom_id res chain seq x y z
N MET A 1 -2.81 -1.33 23.83
CA MET A 1 -3.00 -1.08 22.38
C MET A 1 -1.84 -0.28 21.84
N VAL A 2 -1.59 -0.34 20.54
CA VAL A 2 -0.41 0.25 19.90
C VAL A 2 -0.59 1.77 19.73
N ASP A 3 0.44 2.57 19.95
CA ASP A 3 0.40 4.02 19.74
C ASP A 3 0.47 4.36 18.25
N LEU A 4 -0.53 5.08 17.76
CA LEU A 4 -0.67 5.52 16.36
C LEU A 4 -0.41 7.02 16.18
N LYS A 5 0.04 7.75 17.20
CA LYS A 5 0.21 9.21 17.11
C LYS A 5 1.13 9.60 15.94
N ASN A 6 2.30 8.98 15.87
CA ASN A 6 3.29 9.24 14.83
C ASN A 6 2.82 8.83 13.42
N PHE A 7 1.89 7.86 13.31
CA PHE A 7 1.34 7.46 12.02
C PHE A 7 0.54 8.58 11.36
N PHE A 8 -0.25 9.33 12.14
CA PHE A 8 -1.04 10.44 11.62
C PHE A 8 -0.19 11.68 11.34
N ASP A 9 0.87 11.91 12.11
CA ASP A 9 1.78 13.04 11.92
C ASP A 9 2.68 12.88 10.67
N LYS A 10 2.95 11.63 10.25
CA LYS A 10 3.81 11.29 9.09
C LYS A 10 3.14 10.30 8.13
N SER A 11 1.95 10.66 7.68
CA SER A 11 1.10 9.79 6.84
C SER A 11 1.67 9.52 5.46
N ASN A 12 2.71 10.22 5.01
CA ASN A 12 3.39 10.00 3.73
C ASN A 12 4.53 8.97 3.80
N GLU A 13 4.82 8.43 4.98
CA GLU A 13 5.88 7.44 5.22
C GLU A 13 5.31 6.08 5.60
N LEU A 14 6.12 5.02 5.44
CA LEU A 14 5.80 3.70 5.98
C LEU A 14 5.89 3.75 7.50
N PHE A 15 4.83 3.33 8.19
CA PHE A 15 4.82 3.33 9.64
C PHE A 15 5.06 1.94 10.20
N HIS A 16 6.13 1.78 10.95
CA HIS A 16 6.54 0.49 11.49
C HIS A 16 6.22 0.35 12.97
N LEU A 17 5.67 -0.80 13.32
CA LEU A 17 5.30 -1.20 14.67
C LEU A 17 6.02 -2.50 15.04
N SER A 18 6.28 -2.70 16.32
CA SER A 18 6.96 -3.89 16.82
C SER A 18 6.59 -4.19 18.27
N SER A 19 6.54 -5.47 18.63
CA SER A 19 6.57 -5.90 20.03
C SER A 19 7.97 -5.77 20.64
N SER A 20 8.07 -6.03 21.94
CA SER A 20 9.33 -6.47 22.54
C SER A 20 9.82 -7.75 21.85
N ILE A 21 11.13 -7.91 21.72
CA ILE A 21 11.73 -9.12 21.15
C ILE A 21 11.92 -10.12 22.29
N PRO A 22 11.28 -11.31 22.24
CA PRO A 22 11.53 -12.36 23.23
C PRO A 22 12.99 -12.80 23.14
N LYS A 23 13.74 -12.77 24.26
CA LYS A 23 15.18 -13.09 24.30
C LYS A 23 15.54 -14.41 23.62
N ILE A 24 14.68 -15.41 23.79
CA ILE A 24 14.84 -16.74 23.20
C ILE A 24 14.87 -16.72 21.65
N SER A 25 14.27 -15.71 21.03
CA SER A 25 14.27 -15.54 19.57
C SER A 25 15.63 -15.09 19.01
N LEU A 26 16.53 -14.62 19.89
CA LEU A 26 17.91 -14.24 19.54
C LEU A 26 18.88 -15.43 19.63
N GLU A 27 18.48 -16.48 20.35
CA GLU A 27 19.34 -17.63 20.68
C GLU A 27 18.92 -18.90 19.91
N GLU A 28 17.63 -19.04 19.57
CA GLU A 28 17.09 -20.24 18.92
C GLU A 28 16.50 -19.96 17.53
N ASP A 29 16.66 -20.94 16.63
CA ASP A 29 16.02 -20.95 15.31
C ASP A 29 14.52 -20.64 15.40
N CYS A 30 14.09 -19.61 14.70
CA CYS A 30 12.74 -19.09 14.68
C CYS A 30 12.01 -19.40 13.38
N ILE A 31 10.70 -19.58 13.49
CA ILE A 31 9.76 -19.63 12.38
C ILE A 31 9.03 -18.29 12.28
N LEU A 32 8.95 -17.75 11.06
CA LEU A 32 8.26 -16.52 10.74
C LEU A 32 7.01 -16.79 9.90
N GLY A 33 5.99 -15.98 10.11
CA GLY A 33 4.76 -15.95 9.32
C GLY A 33 4.48 -14.52 8.87
N ILE A 34 4.05 -14.34 7.63
CA ILE A 34 3.71 -13.02 7.07
C ILE A 34 2.33 -13.11 6.43
N ASP A 35 1.49 -12.13 6.75
CA ASP A 35 0.17 -11.95 6.14
C ASP A 35 -0.17 -10.44 6.08
N GLU A 36 -1.18 -10.08 5.30
CA GLU A 36 -1.67 -8.70 5.20
C GLU A 36 -3.16 -8.55 5.56
N ALA A 37 -3.53 -7.30 5.85
CA ALA A 37 -4.90 -6.88 6.01
C ALA A 37 -5.15 -5.59 5.22
N GLY A 38 -6.32 -5.48 4.59
CA GLY A 38 -6.72 -4.25 3.90
C GLY A 38 -6.12 -4.09 2.52
N ARG A 39 -5.87 -5.18 1.78
CA ARG A 39 -5.40 -5.10 0.40
C ARG A 39 -6.45 -4.52 -0.56
N GLY A 40 -7.71 -4.99 -0.51
CA GLY A 40 -8.77 -4.61 -1.45
C GLY A 40 -9.57 -3.31 -1.21
N PRO A 41 -9.74 -2.79 0.03
CA PRO A 41 -10.47 -1.56 0.30
C PRO A 41 -9.99 -0.36 -0.52
N VAL A 42 -10.92 0.51 -0.89
CA VAL A 42 -10.65 1.82 -1.47
C VAL A 42 -10.39 2.89 -0.41
N LEU A 43 -10.80 2.63 0.84
CA LEU A 43 -10.55 3.50 1.99
C LEU A 43 -9.61 2.85 3.00
N GLY A 44 -8.81 3.69 3.66
CA GLY A 44 -7.97 3.31 4.80
C GLY A 44 -6.70 2.54 4.45
N PRO A 45 -5.90 2.20 5.45
CA PRO A 45 -4.54 1.68 5.24
C PRO A 45 -4.53 0.20 4.84
N MET A 46 -3.41 -0.22 4.29
CA MET A 46 -3.03 -1.63 4.16
C MET A 46 -1.97 -1.94 5.22
N VAL A 47 -2.07 -3.06 5.91
CA VAL A 47 -1.14 -3.44 6.97
C VAL A 47 -0.53 -4.79 6.65
N TYR A 48 0.79 -4.87 6.62
CA TYR A 48 1.52 -6.13 6.64
C TYR A 48 1.91 -6.47 8.07
N GLY A 49 1.61 -7.68 8.51
CA GLY A 49 2.03 -8.25 9.78
C GLY A 49 3.06 -9.35 9.57
N LEU A 50 4.06 -9.39 10.43
CA LEU A 50 5.03 -10.48 10.56
C LEU A 50 5.00 -10.93 12.01
N ALA A 51 4.81 -12.24 12.24
CA ALA A 51 4.93 -12.84 13.55
C ALA A 51 6.07 -13.86 13.56
N TYR A 52 6.68 -14.09 14.72
CA TYR A 52 7.72 -15.09 14.90
C TYR A 52 7.69 -15.74 16.27
N TYR A 53 8.14 -16.99 16.33
CA TYR A 53 8.42 -17.71 17.57
C TYR A 53 9.54 -18.76 17.36
N PRO A 54 10.22 -19.20 18.44
CA PRO A 54 11.18 -20.30 18.37
C PRO A 54 10.57 -21.59 17.84
N LYS A 55 11.24 -22.24 16.88
CA LYS A 55 10.77 -23.43 16.17
C LYS A 55 10.31 -24.57 17.10
N ARG A 56 10.92 -24.72 18.28
CA ARG A 56 10.52 -25.73 19.26
C ARG A 56 9.07 -25.58 19.73
N LEU A 57 8.54 -24.36 19.77
CA LEU A 57 7.17 -24.04 20.20
C LEU A 57 6.10 -24.38 19.15
N GLN A 58 6.51 -24.74 17.92
CA GLN A 58 5.57 -25.07 16.85
C GLN A 58 4.59 -26.19 17.26
N LYS A 59 5.05 -27.16 18.07
CA LYS A 59 4.20 -28.26 18.57
C LYS A 59 3.19 -27.80 19.62
N ASP A 60 3.59 -26.89 20.50
CA ASP A 60 2.76 -26.39 21.60
C ASP A 60 1.66 -25.45 21.11
N LEU A 61 1.94 -24.72 20.01
CA LEU A 61 1.01 -23.80 19.36
C LEU A 61 0.03 -24.50 18.39
N ASN A 62 0.23 -25.80 18.10
CA ASN A 62 -0.68 -26.59 17.27
C ASN A 62 -1.96 -27.03 18.01
N GLY A 63 -2.10 -26.76 19.31
CA GLY A 63 -3.36 -26.92 20.04
C GLY A 63 -4.41 -25.86 19.69
N ASP A 64 -5.63 -25.98 20.22
CA ASP A 64 -6.81 -25.12 19.95
C ASP A 64 -6.64 -23.60 20.22
N LYS A 65 -5.46 -23.16 20.63
CA LYS A 65 -5.20 -21.79 21.11
C LYS A 65 -5.14 -20.73 20.00
N PHE A 66 -4.83 -21.11 18.76
CA PHE A 66 -4.72 -20.19 17.62
C PHE A 66 -5.58 -20.71 16.45
N GLN A 67 -6.86 -20.36 16.45
CA GLN A 67 -7.81 -20.71 15.38
C GLN A 67 -7.55 -19.88 14.12
N ASP A 68 -8.21 -20.26 13.01
CA ASP A 68 -8.16 -19.50 11.76
C ASP A 68 -8.66 -18.07 12.01
N SER A 69 -7.86 -17.05 11.67
CA SER A 69 -8.23 -15.65 11.89
C SER A 69 -9.56 -15.24 11.25
N LYS A 70 -10.00 -15.99 10.23
CA LYS A 70 -11.25 -15.78 9.49
C LYS A 70 -12.50 -16.23 10.25
N THR A 71 -12.37 -17.15 11.22
CA THR A 71 -13.51 -17.59 12.04
C THR A 71 -13.69 -16.73 13.29
N LEU A 72 -12.72 -15.87 13.60
CA LEU A 72 -12.72 -15.06 14.81
C LEU A 72 -13.41 -13.72 14.60
N THR A 73 -14.17 -13.31 15.60
CA THR A 73 -14.75 -11.96 15.74
C THR A 73 -13.66 -10.91 16.03
N GLU A 74 -13.97 -9.63 15.85
CA GLU A 74 -13.06 -8.51 16.18
C GLU A 74 -12.60 -8.56 17.65
N HIS A 75 -13.52 -8.89 18.56
CA HIS A 75 -13.23 -9.00 19.99
C HIS A 75 -12.28 -10.16 20.29
N GLU A 76 -12.49 -11.33 19.69
CA GLU A 76 -11.60 -12.49 19.85
C GLU A 76 -10.20 -12.22 19.28
N ARG A 77 -10.12 -11.56 18.11
CA ARG A 77 -8.84 -11.13 17.54
C ARG A 77 -8.11 -10.16 18.47
N SER A 78 -8.82 -9.21 19.06
CA SER A 78 -8.24 -8.23 19.99
C SER A 78 -7.72 -8.92 21.26
N SER A 79 -8.50 -9.81 21.86
CA SER A 79 -8.08 -10.59 23.04
C SER A 79 -6.86 -11.47 22.73
N MET A 80 -6.81 -12.07 21.55
CA MET A 80 -5.64 -12.85 21.14
C MET A 80 -4.42 -11.98 20.85
N PHE A 81 -4.60 -10.79 20.27
CA PHE A 81 -3.51 -9.83 20.09
C PHE A 81 -2.95 -9.34 21.44
N GLU A 82 -3.78 -9.19 22.47
CA GLU A 82 -3.33 -8.92 23.84
C GLU A 82 -2.51 -10.08 24.42
N LYS A 83 -2.93 -11.33 24.19
CA LYS A 83 -2.16 -12.52 24.56
C LYS A 83 -0.84 -12.62 23.80
N ILE A 84 -0.81 -12.28 22.52
CA ILE A 84 0.44 -12.23 21.72
C ILE A 84 1.39 -11.17 22.27
N ASN A 85 0.86 -10.05 22.77
CA ASN A 85 1.68 -9.02 23.43
C ASN A 85 2.05 -9.35 24.88
N SER A 86 1.55 -10.45 25.44
CA SER A 86 2.02 -10.93 26.72
C SER A 86 3.27 -11.81 26.51
N ASP A 87 4.17 -11.81 27.49
CA ASP A 87 5.37 -12.66 27.44
C ASP A 87 5.05 -14.17 27.57
N GLU A 88 3.77 -14.55 27.74
CA GLU A 88 3.33 -15.93 27.99
C GLU A 88 3.65 -16.87 26.82
N TYR A 89 3.48 -16.40 25.58
CA TYR A 89 3.61 -17.25 24.39
C TYR A 89 4.99 -17.17 23.73
N GLN A 90 5.87 -16.29 24.20
CA GLN A 90 7.18 -16.03 23.58
C GLN A 90 7.09 -15.72 22.07
N ILE A 91 5.99 -15.07 21.66
CA ILE A 91 5.75 -14.65 20.29
C ILE A 91 6.17 -13.19 20.15
N GLY A 92 6.96 -12.88 19.14
CA GLY A 92 7.21 -11.50 18.73
C GLY A 92 6.50 -11.17 17.42
N TRP A 93 6.29 -9.88 17.16
CA TRP A 93 5.71 -9.43 15.91
C TRP A 93 6.26 -8.07 15.46
N PHE A 94 6.21 -7.86 14.15
CA PHE A 94 6.38 -6.58 13.48
C PHE A 94 5.18 -6.30 12.59
N ALA A 95 4.90 -5.02 12.37
CA ALA A 95 3.92 -4.62 11.38
C ALA A 95 4.39 -3.38 10.63
N THR A 96 3.99 -3.28 9.36
CA THR A 96 4.17 -2.08 8.54
C THR A 96 2.79 -1.63 8.08
N VAL A 97 2.41 -0.41 8.46
CA VAL A 97 1.17 0.25 8.04
C VAL A 97 1.48 1.15 6.85
N LEU A 98 0.82 0.86 5.73
CA LEU A 98 0.86 1.65 4.51
C LEU A 98 -0.39 2.52 4.48
N SER A 99 -0.20 3.83 4.58
CA SER A 99 -1.30 4.78 4.47
C SER A 99 -1.87 4.79 3.04
N PRO A 100 -3.12 5.25 2.85
CA PRO A 100 -3.69 5.46 1.52
C PRO A 100 -2.84 6.42 0.67
N ILE A 101 -2.19 7.42 1.29
CA ILE A 101 -1.26 8.35 0.62
C ILE A 101 -0.07 7.60 0.05
N VAL A 102 0.60 6.77 0.87
CA VAL A 102 1.76 5.97 0.43
C VAL A 102 1.35 5.07 -0.73
N ILE A 103 0.21 4.40 -0.63
CA ILE A 103 -0.27 3.49 -1.68
C ILE A 103 -0.59 4.28 -2.97
N SER A 104 -1.26 5.42 -2.86
CA SER A 104 -1.62 6.27 -4.00
C SER A 104 -0.37 6.82 -4.69
N ASN A 105 0.53 7.43 -3.94
CA ASN A 105 1.79 7.99 -4.45
C ASN A 105 2.67 6.92 -5.10
N ALA A 106 2.73 5.73 -4.50
CA ALA A 106 3.51 4.63 -5.03
C ALA A 106 2.98 4.15 -6.39
N MET A 107 1.65 4.09 -6.56
CA MET A 107 1.01 3.56 -7.77
C MET A 107 0.78 4.59 -8.88
N LEU A 108 0.67 5.87 -8.54
CA LEU A 108 0.42 6.98 -9.48
C LEU A 108 1.70 7.73 -9.88
N LYS A 109 2.88 7.32 -9.41
CA LYS A 109 4.15 7.92 -9.86
C LYS A 109 4.43 7.59 -11.33
N ARG A 110 5.23 8.43 -11.99
CA ARG A 110 5.67 8.29 -13.40
C ARG A 110 6.16 6.88 -13.77
N SER A 111 6.94 6.26 -12.88
CA SER A 111 7.43 4.89 -13.09
C SER A 111 6.41 3.86 -12.60
N LYS A 112 5.99 2.96 -13.49
CA LYS A 112 5.02 1.90 -13.17
C LYS A 112 5.46 1.10 -11.95
N TYR A 113 4.69 1.19 -10.87
CA TYR A 113 4.91 0.43 -9.64
C TYR A 113 3.55 0.01 -9.06
N ASN A 114 3.18 -1.23 -9.33
CA ASN A 114 1.86 -1.74 -8.98
C ASN A 114 1.79 -2.21 -7.52
N LEU A 115 0.57 -2.50 -7.06
CA LEU A 115 0.31 -2.98 -5.70
C LEU A 115 1.05 -4.28 -5.37
N ASN A 116 1.30 -5.16 -6.34
CA ASN A 116 2.06 -6.39 -6.10
C ASN A 116 3.52 -6.08 -5.76
N ALA A 117 4.14 -5.14 -6.47
CA ALA A 117 5.52 -4.73 -6.20
C ALA A 117 5.62 -4.09 -4.80
N LEU A 118 4.71 -3.16 -4.48
CA LEU A 118 4.62 -2.55 -3.14
C LEU A 118 4.43 -3.59 -2.03
N SER A 119 3.54 -4.56 -2.24
CA SER A 119 3.31 -5.68 -1.33
C SER A 119 4.56 -6.53 -1.10
N HIS A 120 5.21 -6.97 -2.19
CA HIS A 120 6.40 -7.80 -2.09
C HIS A 120 7.55 -7.08 -1.38
N ASP A 121 7.79 -5.81 -1.73
CA ASP A 121 8.88 -5.04 -1.15
C ASP A 121 8.63 -4.74 0.34
N THR A 122 7.37 -4.56 0.74
CA THR A 122 6.99 -4.44 2.16
C THR A 122 7.29 -5.73 2.94
N ALA A 123 6.90 -6.89 2.40
CA ALA A 123 7.16 -8.17 3.04
C ALA A 123 8.67 -8.47 3.14
N ILE A 124 9.43 -8.16 2.08
CA ILE A 124 10.90 -8.26 2.07
C ILE A 124 11.51 -7.36 3.15
N SER A 125 11.05 -6.12 3.26
CA SER A 125 11.51 -5.17 4.29
C SER A 125 11.24 -5.68 5.72
N LEU A 126 10.10 -6.33 5.95
CA LEU A 126 9.79 -6.95 7.24
C LEU A 126 10.73 -8.12 7.57
N ILE A 127 11.08 -8.96 6.59
CA ILE A 127 12.05 -10.06 6.78
C ILE A 127 13.43 -9.49 7.12
N HIS A 128 13.91 -8.49 6.37
CA HIS A 128 15.16 -7.81 6.67
C HIS A 128 15.16 -7.23 8.08
N LYS A 129 14.10 -6.52 8.46
CA LYS A 129 13.96 -5.96 9.81
C LYS A 129 14.08 -7.03 10.90
N ALA A 130 13.55 -8.23 10.68
CA ALA A 130 13.69 -9.34 11.63
C ALA A 130 15.14 -9.83 11.75
N ILE A 131 15.82 -10.01 10.62
CA ILE A 131 17.22 -10.41 10.58
C ILE A 131 18.10 -9.34 11.25
N ASP A 132 17.91 -8.07 10.90
CA ASP A 132 18.67 -6.93 11.42
C ASP A 132 18.45 -6.72 12.93
N SER A 133 17.30 -7.18 13.46
CA SER A 133 17.01 -7.19 14.89
C SER A 133 17.66 -8.36 15.64
N GLY A 134 18.44 -9.20 14.97
CA GLY A 134 19.18 -10.33 15.55
C GLY A 134 18.36 -11.62 15.73
N ILE A 135 17.14 -11.68 15.18
CA ILE A 135 16.30 -12.88 15.26
C ILE A 135 16.91 -13.99 14.40
N GLN A 136 17.01 -15.21 14.94
CA GLN A 136 17.57 -16.36 14.22
C GLN A 136 16.55 -16.94 13.23
N VAL A 137 16.32 -16.25 12.11
CA VAL A 137 15.30 -16.65 11.12
C VAL A 137 15.73 -17.92 10.36
N LYS A 138 14.93 -18.99 10.47
CA LYS A 138 15.22 -20.26 9.77
C LYS A 138 14.19 -20.66 8.73
N GLU A 139 12.90 -20.47 9.03
CA GLU A 139 11.80 -20.76 8.11
C GLU A 139 10.86 -19.56 8.03
N VAL A 140 10.41 -19.21 6.82
CA VAL A 140 9.43 -18.14 6.61
C VAL A 140 8.27 -18.67 5.79
N PHE A 141 7.06 -18.48 6.30
CA PHE A 141 5.80 -18.83 5.63
C PHE A 141 5.06 -17.56 5.26
N LEU A 142 4.63 -17.43 4.00
CA LEU A 142 3.89 -16.26 3.53
C LEU A 142 2.58 -16.67 2.86
N ASP A 143 1.53 -15.90 3.12
CA ASP A 143 0.31 -15.93 2.30
C ASP A 143 0.50 -15.09 1.02
N THR A 144 -0.18 -15.49 -0.05
CA THR A 144 -0.20 -14.71 -1.29
C THR A 144 -1.56 -14.81 -1.99
N VAL A 145 -1.86 -13.77 -2.76
CA VAL A 145 -2.97 -13.74 -3.71
C VAL A 145 -2.40 -13.74 -5.12
N GLY A 146 -1.94 -14.90 -5.60
CA GLY A 146 -1.35 -15.00 -6.93
C GLY A 146 -0.46 -16.24 -7.15
N PRO A 147 0.40 -16.22 -8.18
CA PRO A 147 1.31 -17.32 -8.48
C PRO A 147 2.40 -17.40 -7.40
N ALA A 148 2.24 -18.34 -6.47
CA ALA A 148 3.16 -18.55 -5.35
C ALA A 148 4.60 -18.84 -5.79
N ASP A 149 4.78 -19.62 -6.86
CA ASP A 149 6.11 -20.07 -7.33
C ASP A 149 7.04 -18.89 -7.68
N LYS A 150 6.54 -17.91 -8.45
CA LYS A 150 7.34 -16.74 -8.83
C LYS A 150 7.74 -15.91 -7.62
N TYR A 151 6.83 -15.76 -6.67
CA TYR A 151 7.09 -14.99 -5.46
C TYR A 151 8.09 -15.73 -4.54
N GLN A 152 7.93 -17.04 -4.41
CA GLN A 152 8.88 -17.88 -3.67
C GLN A 152 10.28 -17.79 -4.28
N SER A 153 10.43 -17.96 -5.61
CA SER A 153 11.74 -17.83 -6.27
C SER A 153 12.37 -16.45 -6.07
N LYS A 154 11.57 -15.37 -6.08
CA LYS A 154 12.06 -14.01 -5.77
C LYS A 154 12.62 -13.96 -4.35
N LEU A 155 11.91 -14.50 -3.37
CA LEU A 155 12.32 -14.48 -1.97
C LEU A 155 13.53 -15.39 -1.70
N GLU A 156 13.57 -16.59 -2.27
CA GLU A 156 14.70 -17.52 -2.14
C GLU A 156 15.99 -16.93 -2.74
N ALA A 157 15.88 -16.14 -3.83
CA ALA A 157 17.02 -15.43 -4.40
C ALA A 157 17.58 -14.34 -3.47
N ILE A 158 16.71 -13.67 -2.69
CA ILE A 158 17.09 -12.62 -1.75
C ILE A 158 17.61 -13.22 -0.43
N PHE A 159 17.02 -14.34 0.00
CA PHE A 159 17.29 -14.98 1.30
C PHE A 159 17.70 -16.47 1.14
N PRO A 160 18.86 -16.76 0.53
CA PRO A 160 19.24 -18.14 0.16
C PRO A 160 19.45 -19.09 1.34
N ASN A 161 19.71 -18.55 2.55
CA ASN A 161 19.96 -19.34 3.76
C ASN A 161 18.69 -19.60 4.60
N ILE A 162 17.54 -19.12 4.14
CA ILE A 162 16.26 -19.21 4.83
C ILE A 162 15.34 -20.12 4.03
N LYS A 163 14.69 -21.06 4.69
CA LYS A 163 13.70 -21.91 4.03
C LYS A 163 12.39 -21.15 3.88
N ILE A 164 12.08 -20.73 2.66
CA ILE A 164 10.88 -19.93 2.38
C ILE A 164 9.81 -20.80 1.73
N LYS A 165 8.56 -20.63 2.18
CA LYS A 165 7.40 -21.25 1.56
C LYS A 165 6.30 -20.23 1.37
N VAL A 166 5.93 -20.03 0.11
CA VAL A 166 4.80 -19.17 -0.26
C VAL A 166 3.65 -20.08 -0.67
N SER A 167 2.46 -19.83 -0.14
CA SER A 167 1.27 -20.61 -0.51
C SER A 167 0.02 -19.77 -0.45
N ASN A 168 -0.97 -20.09 -1.27
CA ASN A 168 -2.30 -19.51 -1.13
C ASN A 168 -2.99 -20.07 0.12
N LYS A 169 -3.69 -19.23 0.88
CA LYS A 169 -4.35 -19.59 2.14
C LYS A 169 -3.37 -20.13 3.18
N ALA A 170 -2.18 -19.54 3.25
CA ALA A 170 -1.14 -19.94 4.18
C ALA A 170 -1.58 -19.76 5.63
N ASP A 171 -2.50 -18.84 5.91
CA ASP A 171 -3.12 -18.61 7.23
C ASP A 171 -3.87 -19.84 7.75
N SER A 172 -4.56 -20.58 6.88
CA SER A 172 -5.22 -21.84 7.25
C SER A 172 -4.25 -23.02 7.35
N LEU A 173 -3.05 -22.93 6.75
CA LEU A 173 -2.05 -24.01 6.70
C LEU A 173 -1.00 -23.90 7.82
N TYR A 174 -0.60 -22.69 8.18
CA TYR A 174 0.48 -22.42 9.13
C TYR A 174 0.00 -21.48 10.22
N LYS A 175 0.04 -21.96 11.47
CA LYS A 175 -0.40 -21.18 12.64
C LYS A 175 0.32 -19.85 12.77
N ILE A 176 1.61 -19.80 12.47
CA ILE A 176 2.37 -18.54 12.51
C ILE A 176 1.83 -17.49 11.53
N VAL A 177 1.33 -17.91 10.36
CA VAL A 177 0.71 -17.00 9.40
C VAL A 177 -0.65 -16.53 9.91
N SER A 178 -1.44 -17.41 10.56
CA SER A 178 -2.66 -16.98 11.26
C SER A 178 -2.37 -15.91 12.34
N VAL A 179 -1.30 -16.09 13.13
CA VAL A 179 -0.85 -15.09 14.13
C VAL A 179 -0.50 -13.77 13.47
N ALA A 180 0.28 -13.79 12.39
CA ALA A 180 0.60 -12.59 11.61
C ALA A 180 -0.66 -11.90 11.07
N SER A 181 -1.63 -12.70 10.61
CA SER A 181 -2.94 -12.25 10.14
C SER A 181 -3.72 -11.49 11.22
N ILE A 182 -3.72 -12.01 12.45
CA ILE A 182 -4.37 -11.37 13.59
C ILE A 182 -3.71 -10.03 13.88
N CYS A 183 -2.37 -9.98 13.93
CA CYS A 183 -1.63 -8.73 14.12
C CYS A 183 -1.98 -7.68 13.05
N ALA A 184 -1.97 -8.07 11.77
CA ALA A 184 -2.29 -7.17 10.65
C ALA A 184 -3.74 -6.64 10.75
N LYS A 185 -4.72 -7.52 11.01
CA LYS A 185 -6.14 -7.16 11.11
C LYS A 185 -6.41 -6.24 12.30
N VAL A 186 -5.91 -6.57 13.49
CA VAL A 186 -6.12 -5.75 14.69
C VAL A 186 -5.50 -4.37 14.54
N ILE A 187 -4.28 -4.29 14.00
CA ILE A 187 -3.62 -3.00 13.75
C ILE A 187 -4.38 -2.19 12.70
N ARG A 188 -4.85 -2.81 11.62
CA ARG A 188 -5.66 -2.14 10.60
C ARG A 188 -6.96 -1.61 11.18
N ASP A 189 -7.73 -2.45 11.87
CA ASP A 189 -9.03 -2.11 12.43
C ASP A 189 -8.87 -1.00 13.48
N HIS A 190 -7.81 -1.08 14.30
CA HIS A 190 -7.42 -0.02 15.23
C HIS A 190 -7.04 1.29 14.52
N SER A 191 -6.32 1.21 13.40
CA SER A 191 -5.93 2.38 12.59
C SER A 191 -7.12 3.09 11.98
N ILE A 192 -8.09 2.33 11.45
CA ILE A 192 -9.33 2.88 10.89
C ILE A 192 -10.19 3.47 12.01
N LYS A 193 -10.34 2.76 13.15
CA LYS A 193 -11.13 3.24 14.29
C LYS A 193 -10.59 4.52 14.91
N ASN A 194 -9.29 4.77 14.82
CA ASN A 194 -8.65 5.97 15.37
C ASN A 194 -8.19 6.94 14.28
N TRP A 195 -8.72 6.80 13.05
CA TRP A 195 -8.29 7.59 11.92
C TRP A 195 -8.44 9.09 12.20
N LYS A 196 -7.39 9.85 11.90
CA LYS A 196 -7.40 11.32 11.93
C LYS A 196 -7.21 11.84 10.52
N PHE A 197 -8.15 12.64 10.06
CA PHE A 197 -8.08 13.31 8.78
C PHE A 197 -7.13 14.52 8.89
N ILE A 198 -6.25 14.67 7.90
CA ILE A 198 -5.24 15.73 7.86
C ILE A 198 -5.86 17.03 7.36
N GLU A 199 -6.96 16.92 6.63
CA GLU A 199 -7.74 18.00 6.04
C GLU A 199 -8.57 18.77 7.08
N ASN A 200 -8.41 18.49 8.38
CA ASN A 200 -9.20 19.05 9.48
C ASN A 200 -10.72 18.83 9.35
N ILE A 201 -11.12 17.80 8.61
CA ILE A 201 -12.50 17.33 8.49
C ILE A 201 -12.77 16.20 9.49
N THR A 202 -14.03 16.00 9.86
CA THR A 202 -14.42 14.90 10.74
C THR A 202 -15.65 14.21 10.18
N TYR A 203 -15.54 12.90 10.02
CA TYR A 203 -16.66 12.03 9.68
C TYR A 203 -16.95 11.09 10.84
N ASP A 204 -18.21 10.69 10.97
CA ASP A 204 -18.55 9.63 11.91
C ASP A 204 -17.95 8.29 11.45
N LYS A 205 -17.48 7.48 12.39
CA LYS A 205 -16.76 6.23 12.08
C LYS A 205 -17.66 5.20 11.39
N GLU A 206 -18.97 5.28 11.61
CA GLU A 206 -19.93 4.39 10.99
C GLU A 206 -20.30 4.81 9.56
N SER A 207 -19.89 6.02 9.14
CA SER A 207 -20.28 6.61 7.85
C SER A 207 -19.57 5.98 6.66
N TYR A 208 -18.28 5.65 6.78
CA TYR A 208 -17.48 5.14 5.65
C TYR A 208 -17.64 3.63 5.38
N GLY A 209 -18.38 2.90 6.23
CA GLY A 209 -18.61 1.47 6.07
C GLY A 209 -17.33 0.62 6.18
N SER A 210 -17.29 -0.49 5.46
CA SER A 210 -16.16 -1.44 5.44
C SER A 210 -14.93 -0.92 4.68
N GLY A 211 -15.11 0.12 3.86
CA GLY A 211 -14.10 0.68 2.97
C GLY A 211 -13.94 -0.09 1.65
N TYR A 212 -14.71 -1.15 1.40
CA TYR A 212 -14.66 -1.89 0.13
C TYR A 212 -15.51 -1.24 -0.95
N PRO A 213 -15.07 -1.23 -2.22
CA PRO A 213 -15.84 -0.65 -3.33
C PRO A 213 -17.25 -1.23 -3.52
N SER A 214 -17.47 -2.48 -3.07
CA SER A 214 -18.77 -3.17 -3.18
C SER A 214 -19.76 -2.77 -2.09
N ASP A 215 -19.30 -2.17 -0.99
CA ASP A 215 -20.14 -1.83 0.16
C ASP A 215 -21.03 -0.60 -0.12
N PRO A 216 -22.36 -0.71 0.04
CA PRO A 216 -23.27 0.42 -0.12
C PRO A 216 -22.92 1.63 0.75
N LYS A 217 -22.49 1.44 2.01
CA LYS A 217 -22.13 2.55 2.91
C LYS A 217 -20.88 3.27 2.41
N THR A 218 -19.88 2.52 1.96
CA THR A 218 -18.67 3.09 1.38
C THR A 218 -18.97 3.88 0.10
N LYS A 219 -19.86 3.39 -0.76
CA LYS A 219 -20.28 4.14 -1.96
C LYS A 219 -20.97 5.45 -1.60
N GLU A 220 -21.83 5.43 -0.59
CA GLU A 220 -22.52 6.63 -0.11
C GLU A 220 -21.54 7.64 0.49
N PHE A 221 -20.60 7.18 1.32
CA PHE A 221 -19.53 8.02 1.84
C PHE A 221 -18.70 8.67 0.74
N LEU A 222 -18.32 7.92 -0.30
CA LEU A 222 -17.56 8.49 -1.43
C LEU A 222 -18.35 9.62 -2.12
N LYS A 223 -19.66 9.47 -2.32
CA LYS A 223 -20.46 10.56 -2.89
C LYS A 223 -20.49 11.80 -2.00
N GLN A 224 -20.55 11.62 -0.69
CA GLN A 224 -20.62 12.73 0.28
C GLN A 224 -19.26 13.42 0.50
N ALA A 225 -18.16 12.66 0.42
CA ALA A 225 -16.82 13.15 0.66
C ALA A 225 -16.14 13.75 -0.58
N PHE A 226 -16.79 13.68 -1.75
CA PHE A 226 -16.22 14.14 -3.01
C PHE A 226 -16.22 15.67 -3.11
N ASP A 227 -15.06 16.23 -3.44
CA ASP A 227 -14.84 17.63 -3.77
C ASP A 227 -14.45 17.75 -5.26
N PRO A 228 -15.09 18.62 -6.07
CA PRO A 228 -14.80 18.73 -7.50
C PRO A 228 -13.36 19.12 -7.85
N ILE A 229 -12.65 19.83 -6.96
CA ILE A 229 -11.29 20.32 -7.20
C ILE A 229 -10.26 19.36 -6.58
N PHE A 230 -10.47 18.98 -5.32
CA PHE A 230 -9.50 18.18 -4.56
C PHE A 230 -9.76 16.67 -4.62
N GLY A 231 -10.89 16.24 -5.16
CA GLY A 231 -11.29 14.84 -5.25
C GLY A 231 -11.77 14.29 -3.90
N PHE A 232 -10.90 13.64 -3.14
CA PHE A 232 -11.28 12.97 -1.90
C PHE A 232 -10.32 13.28 -0.76
N PRO A 233 -10.73 13.08 0.50
CA PRO A 233 -9.80 13.06 1.62
C PRO A 233 -8.69 12.02 1.41
N THR A 234 -7.50 12.27 1.97
CA THR A 234 -6.34 11.37 1.99
C THR A 234 -6.59 10.00 2.62
N PHE A 235 -7.78 9.79 3.20
CA PHE A 235 -8.25 8.47 3.61
C PHE A 235 -8.58 7.55 2.41
N ALA A 236 -8.88 8.12 1.25
CA ALA A 236 -9.13 7.41 0.00
C ALA A 236 -7.84 7.04 -0.73
N ARG A 237 -7.85 5.91 -1.42
CA ARG A 237 -6.74 5.45 -2.26
C ARG A 237 -6.98 5.88 -3.71
N PHE A 238 -6.34 6.96 -4.14
CA PHE A 238 -6.53 7.56 -5.46
C PHE A 238 -6.15 6.63 -6.62
N SER A 239 -5.30 5.63 -6.38
CA SER A 239 -4.92 4.63 -7.39
C SER A 239 -5.97 3.56 -7.66
N TRP A 240 -7.11 3.55 -6.95
CA TRP A 240 -8.20 2.62 -7.19
C TRP A 240 -9.07 3.12 -8.34
N SER A 241 -9.40 2.23 -9.27
CA SER A 241 -10.25 2.56 -10.42
C SER A 241 -11.61 3.12 -10.04
N THR A 242 -12.17 2.77 -8.87
CA THR A 242 -13.41 3.37 -8.36
C THR A 242 -13.24 4.86 -8.06
N ILE A 243 -12.09 5.28 -7.50
CA ILE A 243 -11.80 6.69 -7.22
C ILE A 243 -11.57 7.44 -8.52
N THR A 244 -10.70 6.89 -9.39
CA THR A 244 -10.40 7.49 -10.69
C THR A 244 -11.67 7.74 -11.49
N LYS A 245 -12.57 6.76 -11.60
CA LYS A 245 -13.86 6.94 -12.31
C LYS A 245 -14.72 8.06 -11.74
N ILE A 246 -14.81 8.19 -10.41
CA ILE A 246 -15.62 9.25 -9.81
C ILE A 246 -14.99 10.62 -10.09
N MET A 247 -13.65 10.71 -10.05
CA MET A 247 -12.93 11.93 -10.40
C MET A 247 -13.10 12.30 -11.87
N ASP A 248 -13.02 11.34 -12.79
CA ASP A 248 -13.20 11.58 -14.23
C ASP A 248 -14.63 12.03 -14.57
N GLU A 249 -15.64 11.49 -13.88
CA GLU A 249 -17.05 11.77 -14.14
C GLU A 249 -17.53 13.08 -13.51
N ASN A 250 -16.99 13.47 -12.35
CA ASN A 250 -17.55 14.56 -11.52
C ASN A 250 -16.54 15.66 -11.15
N GLY A 251 -15.25 15.43 -11.38
CA GLY A 251 -14.17 16.34 -11.03
C GLY A 251 -13.91 17.38 -12.12
N VAL A 252 -13.17 18.42 -11.75
CA VAL A 252 -12.59 19.35 -12.71
C VAL A 252 -11.46 18.63 -13.46
N PRO A 253 -11.43 18.70 -14.81
CA PRO A 253 -10.35 18.09 -15.59
C PRO A 253 -8.98 18.60 -15.14
N CYS A 254 -8.05 17.68 -14.90
CA CYS A 254 -6.69 17.97 -14.49
C CYS A 254 -5.73 17.24 -15.45
N GLU A 255 -4.91 18.01 -16.15
CA GLU A 255 -3.90 17.47 -17.06
C GLU A 255 -2.54 17.43 -16.33
N TRP A 256 -1.86 16.29 -16.41
CA TRP A 256 -0.52 16.10 -15.86
C TRP A 256 0.51 16.03 -16.99
N GLU A 257 1.70 16.60 -16.77
CA GLU A 257 2.80 16.59 -17.77
C GLU A 257 3.20 15.18 -18.26
N ASP A 258 2.84 14.15 -17.49
CA ASP A 258 3.19 12.75 -17.72
C ASP A 258 2.07 11.94 -18.39
N GLU A 259 0.93 12.57 -18.73
CA GLU A 259 -0.03 12.01 -19.69
C GLU A 259 0.51 12.16 -21.13
N GLN A 260 1.81 12.01 -21.31
CA GLN A 260 2.42 11.83 -22.61
C GLN A 260 2.05 10.43 -23.09
N ASP A 261 1.07 10.42 -23.99
CA ASP A 261 1.09 9.70 -25.26
C ASP A 261 1.86 8.39 -25.16
N GLU A 262 1.13 7.27 -25.01
CA GLU A 262 1.65 6.00 -25.52
C GLU A 262 2.23 6.32 -26.90
N GLU A 263 3.55 6.20 -27.05
CA GLU A 263 4.24 6.45 -28.30
C GLU A 263 3.45 5.73 -29.41
N GLU A 264 2.62 6.48 -30.15
CA GLU A 264 2.29 6.10 -31.50
C GLU A 264 3.67 6.00 -32.13
N GLN A 265 4.11 4.75 -32.37
CA GLN A 265 5.31 4.47 -33.12
C GLN A 265 5.16 5.25 -34.43
N GLU A 266 5.77 6.44 -34.49
CA GLU A 266 5.77 7.26 -35.68
C GLU A 266 6.49 6.42 -36.73
N ASN A 267 5.69 5.80 -37.59
CA ASN A 267 6.16 5.08 -38.73
C ASN A 267 7.08 6.04 -39.50
N ILE A 268 8.35 5.65 -39.67
CA ILE A 268 9.44 6.32 -40.41
C ILE A 268 9.08 6.63 -41.89
N LYS A 269 7.83 6.45 -42.31
CA LYS A 269 7.34 6.68 -43.67
C LYS A 269 6.77 8.08 -43.94
N THR A 270 6.68 8.95 -42.94
CA THR A 270 6.20 10.34 -43.16
C THR A 270 7.30 11.31 -43.61
N PHE A 271 8.57 10.84 -43.69
CA PHE A 271 9.74 11.65 -44.01
C PHE A 271 9.89 12.02 -45.51
N LEU A 272 8.98 11.56 -46.38
CA LEU A 272 9.02 11.86 -47.82
C LEU A 272 7.69 12.46 -48.30
N LYS A 273 7.47 13.75 -47.98
CA LYS A 273 6.54 14.61 -48.74
C LYS A 273 7.24 15.89 -49.18
N PRO A 274 7.16 16.28 -50.46
CA PRO A 274 7.81 17.49 -50.95
C PRO A 274 7.10 18.75 -50.44
N LYS A 275 7.89 19.73 -49.97
CA LYS A 275 7.43 21.05 -49.53
C LYS A 275 6.83 21.83 -50.70
N ASN A 276 5.51 22.00 -50.72
CA ASN A 276 4.87 23.05 -51.52
C ASN A 276 4.94 24.37 -50.76
N SER A 277 5.76 25.30 -51.27
CA SER A 277 5.91 26.66 -50.78
C SER A 277 4.63 27.47 -51.00
N LYS A 278 3.98 27.91 -49.92
CA LYS A 278 3.10 29.08 -49.94
C LYS A 278 3.62 30.12 -48.95
N LYS A 279 3.57 31.37 -49.40
CA LYS A 279 4.08 32.59 -48.77
C LYS A 279 3.61 32.72 -47.31
N ASP A 280 4.55 32.66 -46.37
CA ASP A 280 4.32 33.15 -45.01
C ASP A 280 4.83 34.58 -44.89
N CYS A 281 3.92 35.46 -44.43
CA CYS A 281 4.22 36.80 -43.99
C CYS A 281 5.27 36.78 -42.87
N LEU A 282 6.23 37.71 -42.94
CA LEU A 282 7.30 37.92 -41.96
C LEU A 282 6.73 38.33 -40.58
N LYS A 283 6.31 37.36 -39.75
CA LYS A 283 6.39 37.52 -38.30
C LYS A 283 7.84 37.23 -37.91
N GLY A 284 8.51 38.22 -37.32
CA GLY A 284 9.93 38.11 -36.94
C GLY A 284 10.18 36.79 -36.19
N LYS A 285 11.18 36.03 -36.64
CA LYS A 285 11.55 34.77 -35.99
C LYS A 285 11.88 35.06 -34.53
N SER A 286 11.03 34.60 -33.61
CA SER A 286 11.30 34.64 -32.18
C SER A 286 12.68 34.03 -31.92
N SER A 287 13.56 34.79 -31.26
CA SER A 287 14.91 34.37 -30.88
C SER A 287 14.85 33.05 -30.13
N SER A 288 15.87 32.18 -30.30
CA SER A 288 15.96 30.92 -29.54
C SER A 288 15.83 31.15 -28.04
N PHE A 289 16.34 32.29 -27.55
CA PHE A 289 16.21 32.74 -26.17
C PHE A 289 14.77 32.68 -25.63
N PHE A 290 13.79 33.16 -26.40
CA PHE A 290 12.38 33.23 -25.97
C PHE A 290 11.72 31.86 -26.06
N LYS A 291 12.00 31.10 -27.12
CA LYS A 291 11.46 29.75 -27.31
C LYS A 291 11.94 28.78 -26.24
N GLU A 292 13.23 28.79 -25.91
CA GLU A 292 13.81 27.93 -24.86
C GLU A 292 13.24 28.20 -23.46
N ARG A 293 12.69 29.40 -23.24
CA ARG A 293 12.16 29.82 -21.93
C ARG A 293 10.64 29.84 -21.89
N ASN A 294 9.97 29.38 -22.95
CA ASN A 294 8.52 29.47 -23.12
C ASN A 294 7.98 30.89 -22.86
N ILE A 295 8.70 31.91 -23.34
CA ILE A 295 8.30 33.31 -23.21
C ILE A 295 7.71 33.77 -24.54
N GLU A 296 6.48 34.27 -24.49
CA GLU A 296 5.80 34.85 -25.65
C GLU A 296 5.29 36.26 -25.38
N GLN A 297 5.21 37.07 -26.44
CA GLN A 297 4.67 38.41 -26.34
C GLN A 297 3.14 38.35 -26.39
N VAL A 298 2.51 38.75 -25.29
CA VAL A 298 1.06 38.90 -25.21
C VAL A 298 0.68 40.32 -25.62
N ASN A 299 -0.21 40.45 -26.61
CA ASN A 299 -0.68 41.77 -27.10
C ASN A 299 -2.03 42.18 -26.47
N SER A 300 -2.78 41.25 -25.88
CA SER A 300 -3.99 41.51 -25.10
C SER A 300 -4.13 40.49 -23.97
N LEU A 301 -4.57 40.94 -22.79
CA LEU A 301 -4.86 40.03 -21.66
C LEU A 301 -5.93 38.98 -21.99
N SER A 302 -6.81 39.28 -22.96
CA SER A 302 -7.81 38.31 -23.46
C SER A 302 -7.20 37.11 -24.18
N ASP A 303 -5.95 37.21 -24.64
CA ASP A 303 -5.27 36.13 -25.34
C ASP A 303 -4.65 35.10 -24.36
N ILE A 304 -4.60 35.41 -23.06
CA ILE A 304 -4.04 34.52 -22.01
C ILE A 304 -5.07 33.52 -21.48
N PHE A 305 -6.36 33.90 -21.42
CA PHE A 305 -7.42 33.13 -20.76
C PHE A 305 -8.31 32.35 -21.74
N LYS A 306 -7.77 31.92 -22.88
CA LYS A 306 -8.48 31.07 -23.85
C LYS A 306 -8.25 29.60 -23.60
#